data_AF-A0A2M8RFM1-F1
#
_entry.id   AF-A0A2M8RFM1-F1
#
_cell.length_a   1.000
_cell.length_b   1.000
_cell.length_c   1.000
_cell.angle_alpha   90.00
_cell.angle_beta   90.00
_cell.angle_gamma   90.00
#
_symmetry.space_group_name_H-M   'P 1'
#
loop_
_entity.id
_entity.type
_entity.pdbx_description
1 polymer ?
#
loop_
_entity_poly.entity_id
_entity_poly.type
_entity_poly.pdbx_seq_one_letter_code
_entity_poly.pdbx_strand_id
1 'polypeptide(L)'
;MTPRQERRVIEAAEAGLTINQITRGTPSRPAICSFNTLKFRRIANPELDRLIIANARNPLARSQLMRFRIVPANAQFFNLAETRAEIPPFEMQPGDYDWILSLISYAYDYQMRMDIAQDVLEALVRRAIGREQVSGRIVDFISRHRRTVGNPLHDEGLDATLKPGGKKTWVDVISLEQWKAGRD
;
A
#
# COMPACT_ATOMS: atom_id res chain seq x y z
N MET A 1 16.85 -24.09 -1.18
CA MET A 1 17.00 -23.49 -2.52
C MET A 1 18.45 -23.61 -2.90
N THR A 2 18.79 -24.10 -4.09
CA THR A 2 20.18 -24.18 -4.53
C THR A 2 20.69 -22.82 -5.01
N PRO A 3 22.01 -22.55 -5.02
CA PRO A 3 22.56 -21.29 -5.53
C PRO A 3 22.16 -21.00 -6.99
N ARG A 4 22.06 -22.06 -7.81
CA ARG A 4 21.59 -21.97 -9.20
C ARG A 4 20.12 -21.56 -9.28
N GLN A 5 19.26 -22.06 -8.39
CA GLN A 5 17.86 -21.62 -8.32
C GLN A 5 17.75 -20.17 -7.86
N GLU A 6 18.60 -19.75 -6.92
CA GLU A 6 18.61 -18.37 -6.40
C GLU A 6 18.96 -17.36 -7.49
N ARG A 7 20.01 -17.61 -8.29
CA ARG A 7 20.31 -16.77 -9.47
C ARG A 7 19.13 -16.67 -10.44
N ARG A 8 18.50 -17.81 -10.77
CA ARG A 8 17.34 -17.82 -11.68
C ARG A 8 16.14 -17.05 -11.11
N VAL A 9 15.96 -17.02 -9.79
CA VAL A 9 14.92 -16.22 -9.13
C VAL A 9 15.25 -14.73 -9.23
N ILE A 10 16.50 -14.34 -9.01
CA ILE A 10 16.98 -12.95 -9.13
C ILE A 10 16.77 -12.46 -10.56
N GLU A 11 17.29 -13.18 -11.55
CA GLU A 11 17.11 -12.88 -12.98
C GLU A 11 15.63 -12.77 -13.36
N ALA A 12 14.79 -13.65 -12.82
CA ALA A 12 13.35 -13.60 -13.07
C ALA A 12 12.67 -12.38 -12.42
N ALA A 13 13.08 -12.01 -11.21
CA ALA A 13 12.58 -10.84 -10.51
C ALA A 13 13.00 -9.55 -11.24
N GLU A 14 14.26 -9.44 -11.66
CA GLU A 14 14.77 -8.32 -12.47
C GLU A 14 14.06 -8.21 -13.83
N ALA A 15 13.73 -9.34 -14.45
CA ALA A 15 12.89 -9.39 -15.65
C ALA A 15 11.41 -9.01 -15.37
N GLY A 16 11.05 -8.72 -14.12
CA GLY A 16 9.72 -8.27 -13.70
C GLY A 16 8.69 -9.38 -13.56
N LEU A 17 9.10 -10.65 -13.43
CA LEU A 17 8.16 -11.75 -13.22
C LEU A 17 7.55 -11.71 -11.82
N THR A 18 6.27 -12.06 -11.76
CA THR A 18 5.54 -12.18 -10.50
C THR A 18 5.95 -13.45 -9.74
N ILE A 19 5.73 -13.45 -8.42
CA ILE A 19 5.96 -14.62 -7.56
C ILE A 19 5.20 -15.85 -8.07
N ASN A 20 3.97 -15.71 -8.56
CA ASN A 20 3.21 -16.83 -9.12
C ASN A 20 3.90 -17.41 -10.36
N GLN A 21 4.43 -16.58 -11.26
CA GLN A 21 5.15 -17.06 -12.44
C GLN A 21 6.48 -17.72 -12.08
N ILE A 22 7.15 -17.25 -11.01
CA ILE A 22 8.37 -17.88 -10.49
C ILE A 22 8.06 -19.24 -9.84
N THR A 23 6.94 -19.35 -9.11
CA THR A 23 6.69 -20.47 -8.18
C THR A 23 5.72 -21.54 -8.66
N ARG A 24 4.77 -21.18 -9.53
CA ARG A 24 3.80 -22.11 -10.12
C ARG A 24 4.15 -22.49 -11.56
N GLY A 25 4.98 -21.69 -12.22
CA GLY A 25 5.28 -21.85 -13.64
C GLY A 25 4.06 -21.51 -14.52
N THR A 26 4.28 -21.51 -15.82
CA THR A 26 3.27 -21.45 -16.87
C THR A 26 3.46 -22.64 -17.82
N PRO A 27 2.50 -22.98 -18.68
CA PRO A 27 2.68 -24.05 -19.66
C PRO A 27 3.94 -23.88 -20.54
N SER A 28 4.33 -22.63 -20.79
CA SER A 28 5.52 -22.25 -21.55
C SER A 28 6.81 -22.17 -20.72
N ARG A 29 6.73 -22.20 -19.39
CA ARG A 29 7.88 -22.00 -18.50
C ARG A 29 7.73 -22.76 -17.19
N PRO A 30 8.60 -23.73 -16.89
CA PRO A 30 8.52 -24.45 -15.62
C PRO A 30 8.82 -23.53 -14.42
N ALA A 31 8.22 -23.85 -13.28
CA ALA A 31 8.52 -23.19 -12.02
C ALA A 31 10.02 -23.29 -11.69
N ILE A 32 10.60 -22.21 -11.15
CA ILE A 32 12.01 -22.22 -10.73
C ILE A 32 12.17 -22.93 -9.39
N CYS A 33 11.24 -22.66 -8.47
CA CYS A 33 11.22 -23.24 -7.13
C CYS A 33 9.78 -23.22 -6.59
N SER A 34 9.51 -23.99 -5.52
CA SER A 34 8.19 -23.94 -4.88
C SER A 34 7.98 -22.63 -4.11
N PHE A 35 6.73 -22.25 -3.88
CA PHE A 35 6.39 -21.08 -3.07
C PHE A 35 7.00 -21.16 -1.66
N ASN A 36 6.89 -22.32 -0.99
CA ASN A 36 7.44 -22.50 0.36
C ASN A 36 8.97 -22.38 0.37
N THR A 37 9.65 -22.93 -0.64
CA THR A 37 11.10 -22.79 -0.78
C THR A 37 11.52 -21.32 -0.93
N LEU A 38 10.82 -20.57 -1.78
CA LEU A 38 11.09 -19.15 -1.99
C LEU A 38 10.80 -18.34 -0.72
N LYS A 39 9.68 -18.64 -0.05
CA LYS A 39 9.28 -18.03 1.22
C LYS A 39 10.36 -18.19 2.28
N PHE A 40 10.79 -19.41 2.58
CA PHE A 40 11.83 -19.63 3.61
C PHE A 40 13.17 -18.99 3.24
N ARG A 41 13.53 -18.95 1.95
CA ARG A 41 14.76 -18.26 1.56
C ARG A 41 14.65 -16.75 1.72
N ARG A 42 13.52 -16.14 1.37
CA ARG A 42 13.29 -14.69 1.58
C ARG A 42 13.39 -14.30 3.06
N ILE A 43 12.98 -15.18 3.97
CA ILE A 43 13.18 -14.99 5.42
C ILE A 43 14.66 -15.03 5.78
N ALA A 44 15.39 -16.02 5.25
CA ALA A 44 16.80 -16.22 5.56
C ALA A 44 17.76 -15.25 4.85
N ASN A 45 17.32 -14.60 3.76
CA ASN A 45 18.13 -13.68 2.96
C ASN A 45 17.36 -12.35 2.72
N PRO A 46 17.58 -11.34 3.58
CA PRO A 46 16.91 -10.04 3.48
C PRO A 46 17.18 -9.28 2.17
N GLU A 47 18.36 -9.46 1.57
CA GLU A 47 18.74 -8.79 0.31
C GLU A 47 17.92 -9.31 -0.87
N LEU A 48 17.80 -10.64 -0.99
CA LEU A 48 16.94 -11.27 -2.00
C LEU A 48 15.49 -10.79 -1.87
N ASP A 49 15.03 -10.65 -0.63
CA ASP A 49 13.67 -10.23 -0.36
C ASP A 49 13.44 -8.74 -0.67
N ARG A 50 14.41 -7.86 -0.40
CA ARG A 50 14.39 -6.46 -0.87
C ARG A 50 14.32 -6.39 -2.39
N LEU A 51 15.17 -7.16 -3.09
CA LEU A 51 15.20 -7.20 -4.55
C LEU A 51 13.86 -7.62 -5.16
N ILE A 52 13.24 -8.67 -4.61
CA ILE A 52 11.94 -9.15 -5.08
C ILE A 52 10.83 -8.10 -4.87
N ILE A 53 10.85 -7.37 -3.75
CA ILE A 53 9.87 -6.32 -3.44
C ILE A 53 10.09 -5.09 -4.33
N ALA A 54 11.35 -4.70 -4.55
CA ALA A 54 11.72 -3.56 -5.38
C ALA A 54 11.28 -3.76 -6.83
N ASN A 55 11.42 -4.98 -7.35
CA ASN A 55 11.06 -5.34 -8.73
C ASN A 55 9.59 -5.76 -8.91
N ALA A 56 8.75 -5.69 -7.87
CA ALA A 56 7.34 -6.01 -7.97
C ALA A 56 6.58 -4.92 -8.75
N ARG A 57 6.23 -5.21 -10.01
CA ARG A 57 5.54 -4.27 -10.92
C ARG A 57 4.12 -3.90 -10.48
N ASN A 58 3.43 -4.78 -9.75
CA ASN A 58 2.07 -4.55 -9.30
C ASN A 58 2.07 -4.02 -7.85
N PRO A 59 1.51 -2.81 -7.58
CA PRO A 59 1.42 -2.24 -6.24
C PRO A 59 0.71 -3.14 -5.21
N LEU A 60 -0.34 -3.85 -5.63
CA LEU A 60 -1.05 -4.81 -4.78
C LEU A 60 -0.17 -6.03 -4.45
N ALA A 61 0.59 -6.52 -5.44
CA ALA A 61 1.55 -7.60 -5.21
C ALA A 61 2.67 -7.14 -4.27
N ARG A 62 3.19 -5.92 -4.43
CA ARG A 62 4.18 -5.32 -3.53
C ARG A 62 3.66 -5.23 -2.10
N SER A 63 2.44 -4.73 -1.91
CA SER A 63 1.78 -4.65 -0.60
C SER A 63 1.58 -6.02 0.03
N GLN A 64 1.14 -7.02 -0.74
CA GLN A 64 1.03 -8.40 -0.25
C GLN A 64 2.40 -9.00 0.08
N LEU A 65 3.44 -8.73 -0.70
CA LEU A 65 4.79 -9.23 -0.43
C LEU A 65 5.40 -8.61 0.82
N MET A 66 5.11 -7.34 1.09
CA MET A 66 5.44 -6.70 2.36
C MET A 66 4.62 -7.29 3.53
N ARG A 67 3.33 -7.55 3.34
CA ARG A 67 2.44 -8.15 4.36
C ARG A 67 2.81 -9.60 4.70
N PHE A 68 3.26 -10.39 3.72
CA PHE A 68 3.66 -11.79 3.88
C PHE A 68 5.18 -11.96 4.07
N ARG A 69 5.94 -10.89 4.32
CA ARG A 69 7.28 -11.02 4.89
C ARG A 69 7.10 -11.67 6.26
N ILE A 70 7.40 -12.97 6.34
CA ILE A 70 7.45 -13.67 7.62
C ILE A 70 8.74 -13.23 8.31
N VAL A 71 8.66 -12.08 8.97
CA VAL A 71 9.71 -11.65 9.90
C VAL A 71 9.30 -12.21 11.26
N PRO A 72 10.23 -12.82 12.03
CA PRO A 72 10.00 -13.08 13.44
C PRO A 72 9.58 -11.78 14.14
N ALA A 73 8.53 -11.82 14.96
CA ALA A 73 7.94 -10.64 15.62
C ALA A 73 8.94 -9.80 16.45
N ASN A 74 10.12 -10.36 16.71
CA ASN A 74 11.23 -9.87 17.52
C ASN A 74 12.39 -9.25 16.71
N ALA A 75 12.32 -9.17 15.38
CA ALA A 75 13.43 -8.63 14.60
C ALA A 75 13.38 -7.09 14.54
N GLN A 76 14.10 -6.44 15.47
CA GLN A 76 14.31 -4.98 15.55
C GLN A 76 14.95 -4.34 14.30
N PHE A 77 15.41 -5.13 13.33
CA PHE A 77 16.14 -4.70 12.14
C PHE A 77 15.27 -4.47 10.89
N PHE A 78 13.94 -4.59 10.99
CA PHE A 78 13.06 -4.66 9.82
C PHE A 78 12.21 -3.42 9.55
N ASN A 79 12.84 -2.24 9.67
CA ASN A 79 12.36 -1.06 8.95
C ASN A 79 12.83 -1.18 7.48
N LEU A 80 11.88 -1.34 6.55
CA LEU A 80 12.05 -1.08 5.12
C LEU A 80 12.06 0.43 4.81
N ALA A 81 12.20 1.27 5.82
CA ALA A 81 12.72 2.60 5.59
C ALA A 81 14.07 2.39 4.89
N GLU A 82 14.28 3.02 3.75
CA GLU A 82 15.62 3.49 3.39
C GLU A 82 16.29 3.90 4.70
N THR A 83 17.43 3.29 4.99
CA THR A 83 18.21 3.53 6.19
C THR A 83 18.13 5.03 6.45
N ARG A 84 17.47 5.53 7.52
CA ARG A 84 17.10 6.97 7.70
C ARG A 84 18.24 7.98 7.44
N ALA A 85 19.48 7.48 7.38
CA ALA A 85 20.70 8.16 6.99
C ALA A 85 20.83 8.47 5.47
N GLU A 86 20.18 7.72 4.58
CA GLU A 86 20.26 7.85 3.11
C GLU A 86 19.24 8.85 2.55
N ILE A 87 18.11 9.06 3.24
CA ILE A 87 17.15 10.11 2.86
C ILE A 87 17.72 11.46 3.33
N PRO A 88 17.96 12.42 2.41
CA PRO A 88 18.45 13.74 2.79
C PRO A 88 17.46 14.43 3.74
N PRO A 89 17.94 15.27 4.67
CA PRO A 89 17.06 16.08 5.50
C PRO A 89 16.09 16.88 4.63
N PHE A 90 14.80 16.83 4.97
CA PHE A 90 13.81 17.67 4.33
C PHE A 90 13.92 19.10 4.87
N GLU A 91 14.22 20.04 3.99
CA GLU A 91 14.17 21.47 4.26
C GLU A 91 12.91 22.04 3.61
N MET A 92 11.99 22.52 4.43
CA MET A 92 10.72 23.07 3.96
C MET A 92 10.96 24.32 3.11
N GLN A 93 10.47 24.30 1.88
CA GLN A 93 10.50 25.44 0.97
C GLN A 93 9.15 26.15 0.94
N PRO A 94 9.13 27.47 0.61
CA PRO A 94 7.88 28.17 0.34
C PRO A 94 7.05 27.43 -0.73
N GLY A 95 5.76 27.20 -0.45
CA GLY A 95 4.84 26.50 -1.35
C GLY A 95 4.81 24.97 -1.24
N ASP A 96 5.65 24.36 -0.39
CA ASP A 96 5.63 22.90 -0.20
C ASP A 96 4.30 22.39 0.36
N TYR A 97 3.70 23.16 1.27
CA TYR A 97 2.42 22.82 1.84
C TYR A 97 1.29 22.83 0.80
N ASP A 98 1.25 23.88 -0.03
CA ASP A 98 0.28 24.02 -1.12
C ASP A 98 0.48 22.95 -2.20
N TRP A 99 1.73 22.62 -2.50
CA TRP A 99 2.08 21.51 -3.38
C TRP A 99 1.54 20.19 -2.83
N ILE A 100 1.77 19.86 -1.54
CA ILE A 100 1.24 18.64 -0.92
C ILE A 100 -0.30 18.63 -0.94
N LEU A 101 -0.94 19.75 -0.59
CA LEU A 101 -2.39 19.88 -0.65
C LEU A 101 -2.97 19.66 -2.05
N SER A 102 -2.23 20.08 -3.09
CA SER A 102 -2.63 19.88 -4.49
C SER A 102 -2.61 18.41 -4.92
N LEU A 103 -1.81 17.56 -4.25
CA LEU A 103 -1.75 16.12 -4.52
C LEU A 103 -2.93 15.36 -3.90
N ILE A 104 -3.67 15.99 -2.98
CA ILE A 104 -4.82 15.40 -2.31
C ILE A 104 -6.09 15.84 -3.04
N SER A 105 -6.91 14.88 -3.45
CA SER A 105 -8.14 15.14 -4.21
C SER A 105 -9.04 16.18 -3.55
N TYR A 106 -9.59 17.09 -4.34
CA TYR A 106 -10.60 18.07 -3.91
C TYR A 106 -11.93 17.44 -3.49
N ALA A 107 -12.13 16.13 -3.74
CA ALA A 107 -13.30 15.40 -3.28
C ALA A 107 -13.30 15.17 -1.75
N TYR A 108 -12.17 15.38 -1.07
CA TYR A 108 -12.06 15.36 0.38
C TYR A 108 -12.34 16.75 0.95
N ASP A 109 -12.94 16.80 2.14
CA ASP A 109 -13.16 18.05 2.85
C ASP A 109 -11.82 18.74 3.16
N TYR A 110 -11.86 20.06 3.28
CA TYR A 110 -10.66 20.87 3.43
C TYR A 110 -9.87 20.47 4.70
N GLN A 111 -10.56 20.17 5.80
CA GLN A 111 -9.91 19.83 7.07
C GLN A 111 -9.15 18.50 6.96
N MET A 112 -9.75 17.47 6.40
CA MET A 112 -9.11 16.19 6.13
C MET A 112 -7.89 16.35 5.22
N ARG A 113 -7.96 17.22 4.21
CA ARG A 113 -6.81 17.49 3.32
C ARG A 113 -5.65 18.14 4.08
N MET A 114 -5.94 19.08 4.97
CA MET A 114 -4.96 19.74 5.83
C MET A 114 -4.27 18.73 6.77
N ASP A 115 -5.05 17.85 7.40
CA ASP A 115 -4.53 16.84 8.33
C ASP A 115 -3.64 15.83 7.59
N ILE A 116 -4.05 15.37 6.41
CA ILE A 116 -3.25 14.47 5.57
C ILE A 116 -1.97 15.16 5.10
N ALA A 117 -2.03 16.43 4.72
CA ALA A 117 -0.86 17.19 4.33
C ALA A 117 0.14 17.33 5.50
N GLN A 118 -0.37 17.49 6.73
CA GLN A 118 0.44 17.51 7.94
C GLN A 118 1.11 16.15 8.21
N ASP A 119 0.40 15.03 8.04
CA ASP A 119 0.96 13.68 8.17
C ASP A 119 2.10 13.43 7.16
N VAL A 120 1.97 13.94 5.93
CA VAL A 120 3.00 13.87 4.89
C VAL A 120 4.23 14.70 5.28
N LEU A 121 4.02 15.93 5.74
CA LEU A 121 5.11 16.78 6.23
C LEU A 121 5.85 16.15 7.40
N GLU A 122 5.13 15.58 8.36
CA GLU A 122 5.74 14.88 9.48
C GLU A 122 6.59 13.70 9.00
N ALA A 123 6.11 12.95 8.01
CA ALA A 123 6.87 11.84 7.43
C ALA A 123 8.14 12.30 6.69
N LEU A 124 8.10 13.44 6.01
CA LEU A 124 9.27 14.06 5.38
C LEU A 124 10.30 14.51 6.42
N VAL A 125 9.86 15.22 7.47
CA VAL A 125 10.72 15.68 8.57
C VAL A 125 11.36 14.51 9.32
N ARG A 126 10.59 13.43 9.56
CA ARG A 126 11.09 12.20 10.21
C ARG A 126 11.95 11.33 9.30
N ARG A 127 12.20 11.76 8.05
CA ARG A 127 12.94 11.00 7.03
C ARG A 127 12.36 9.59 6.85
N ALA A 128 11.03 9.49 6.88
CA ALA A 128 10.32 8.25 6.60
C ALA A 128 10.06 8.09 5.09
N ILE A 129 10.00 9.21 4.37
CA ILE A 129 9.87 9.29 2.91
C ILE A 129 10.76 10.43 2.38
N GLY A 130 11.23 10.31 1.14
CA GLY A 130 11.83 11.42 0.39
C GLY A 130 10.79 12.27 -0.35
N ARG A 131 11.18 13.46 -0.81
CA ARG A 131 10.29 14.41 -1.52
C ARG A 131 9.74 13.81 -2.82
N GLU A 132 10.59 13.08 -3.53
CA GLU A 132 10.29 12.35 -4.75
C GLU A 132 9.28 11.21 -4.56
N GLN A 133 9.10 10.73 -3.32
CA GLN A 133 8.19 9.64 -2.99
C GLN A 133 6.79 10.11 -2.60
N VAL A 134 6.59 11.41 -2.35
CA VAL A 134 5.33 11.96 -1.81
C VAL A 134 4.14 11.63 -2.71
N SER A 135 4.23 11.89 -4.02
CA SER A 135 3.15 11.65 -4.98
C SER A 135 2.75 10.17 -5.05
N GLY A 136 3.72 9.26 -5.00
CA GLY A 136 3.48 7.81 -5.02
C GLY A 136 2.91 7.25 -3.72
N ARG A 137 3.08 7.97 -2.60
CA ARG A 137 2.61 7.52 -1.27
C ARG A 137 1.39 8.27 -0.74
N ILE A 138 0.87 9.27 -1.45
CA ILE A 138 -0.26 10.09 -0.97
C ILE A 138 -1.50 9.23 -0.62
N VAL A 139 -1.75 8.18 -1.40
CA VAL A 139 -2.85 7.23 -1.17
C VAL A 139 -2.67 6.44 0.14
N ASP A 140 -1.44 6.17 0.55
CA ASP A 140 -1.15 5.49 1.82
C ASP A 140 -1.48 6.38 3.02
N PHE A 141 -1.19 7.69 2.92
CA PHE A 141 -1.53 8.68 3.94
C PHE A 141 -3.05 8.84 4.07
N ILE A 142 -3.76 9.00 2.95
CA ILE A 142 -5.24 9.04 2.92
C ILE A 142 -5.82 7.77 3.57
N SER A 143 -5.30 6.61 3.19
CA SER A 143 -5.78 5.31 3.70
C SER A 143 -5.46 5.11 5.19
N ARG A 144 -4.40 5.73 5.71
CA ARG A 144 -4.03 5.68 7.13
C ARG A 144 -4.91 6.63 7.93
N HIS A 145 -5.04 7.87 7.49
CA HIS A 145 -5.86 8.89 8.13
C HIS A 145 -7.31 8.39 8.33
N ARG A 146 -7.92 7.82 7.28
CA ARG A 146 -9.25 7.18 7.35
C ARG A 146 -9.39 6.03 8.35
N ARG A 147 -8.31 5.32 8.66
CA ARG A 147 -8.30 4.25 9.67
C ARG A 147 -8.15 4.77 11.09
N THR A 148 -7.61 5.98 11.24
CA THR A 148 -7.24 6.55 12.55
C THR A 148 -8.36 7.43 13.08
N VAL A 149 -9.07 8.14 12.19
CA VAL A 149 -10.20 9.03 12.52
C VAL A 149 -11.50 8.26 12.77
N GLY A 150 -11.52 6.93 12.59
CA GLY A 150 -12.79 6.20 12.46
C GLY A 150 -13.41 6.54 11.10
N ASN A 151 -14.05 5.58 10.46
CA ASN A 151 -14.73 5.88 9.20
C ASN A 151 -16.00 6.68 9.55
N PRO A 152 -16.15 7.97 9.17
CA PRO A 152 -17.36 8.73 9.49
C PRO A 152 -18.61 8.13 8.83
N LEU A 153 -18.47 7.22 7.86
CA LEU A 153 -19.58 6.43 7.30
C LEU A 153 -20.00 5.22 8.17
N HIS A 154 -19.34 4.96 9.29
CA HIS A 154 -19.60 3.82 10.17
C HIS A 154 -19.85 4.21 11.63
N ASP A 155 -19.73 5.50 11.98
CA ASP A 155 -19.96 6.02 13.34
C ASP A 155 -21.32 6.70 13.52
N GLU A 156 -22.26 6.50 12.60
CA GLU A 156 -23.68 6.69 12.92
C GLU A 156 -24.25 5.39 13.52
N GLY A 157 -24.16 5.32 14.86
CA GLY A 157 -25.23 4.78 15.71
C GLY A 157 -25.65 3.32 15.50
N LEU A 158 -25.07 2.45 16.33
CA LEU A 158 -25.75 1.28 16.89
C LEU A 158 -27.01 1.71 17.67
N ASP A 159 -28.09 2.12 17.01
CA ASP A 159 -29.45 2.03 17.57
C ASP A 159 -30.53 2.30 16.50
N ALA A 160 -30.80 1.32 15.65
CA ALA A 160 -32.12 1.14 15.03
C ALA A 160 -32.22 -0.23 14.36
N THR A 161 -32.96 -1.12 15.02
CA THR A 161 -33.83 -2.16 14.45
C THR A 161 -33.21 -3.32 13.65
N LEU A 162 -33.22 -4.46 14.36
CA LEU A 162 -33.19 -5.84 13.88
C LEU A 162 -34.17 -6.13 12.72
N LYS A 163 -33.61 -6.44 11.53
CA LYS A 163 -33.99 -7.44 10.46
C LYS A 163 -35.42 -7.39 9.84
N PRO A 164 -35.70 -7.98 8.63
CA PRO A 164 -34.92 -8.93 7.84
C PRO A 164 -34.83 -8.68 6.31
N GLY A 165 -33.77 -9.18 5.67
CA GLY A 165 -33.81 -9.65 4.28
C GLY A 165 -33.47 -8.63 3.17
N GLY A 166 -32.38 -8.90 2.45
CA GLY A 166 -32.08 -8.29 1.15
C GLY A 166 -30.79 -7.46 1.14
N LYS A 167 -29.72 -8.00 0.55
CA LYS A 167 -28.51 -7.24 0.22
C LYS A 167 -28.87 -6.20 -0.84
N LYS A 168 -28.71 -4.92 -0.55
CA LYS A 168 -28.70 -3.84 -1.55
C LYS A 168 -27.26 -3.42 -1.82
N THR A 169 -26.90 -3.40 -3.09
CA THR A 169 -25.62 -2.87 -3.58
C THR A 169 -25.75 -1.38 -3.89
N TRP A 170 -24.64 -0.64 -3.83
CA TRP A 170 -24.55 0.82 -4.03
C TRP A 170 -25.26 1.37 -5.28
N VAL A 171 -25.50 0.53 -6.30
CA VAL A 171 -26.21 0.88 -7.53
C VAL A 171 -27.71 1.13 -7.29
N ASP A 172 -28.29 0.58 -6.21
CA ASP A 172 -29.73 0.71 -5.90
C ASP A 172 -30.08 1.98 -5.12
N VAL A 173 -29.09 2.67 -4.53
CA VAL A 173 -29.32 3.87 -3.69
C VAL A 173 -29.40 5.13 -4.55
N ILE A 174 -28.61 5.19 -5.62
CA ILE A 174 -28.55 6.36 -6.51
C ILE A 174 -29.85 6.51 -7.34
N SER A 175 -30.53 5.41 -7.68
CA SER A 175 -31.76 5.48 -8.49
C SER A 175 -33.00 5.95 -7.71
N LEU A 176 -32.99 5.85 -6.38
CA LEU A 176 -34.17 6.15 -5.55
C LEU A 176 -34.23 7.64 -5.15
N GLU A 177 -33.08 8.30 -5.01
CA GLU A 177 -33.00 9.75 -4.79
C GLU A 177 -33.25 10.53 -6.08
N GLN A 178 -32.72 10.05 -7.21
CA GLN A 178 -32.99 10.65 -8.53
C GLN A 178 -34.46 10.50 -8.97
N TRP A 179 -35.15 9.43 -8.54
CA TRP A 179 -36.59 9.26 -8.84
C TRP A 179 -37.49 10.17 -7.99
N LYS A 180 -37.08 10.52 -6.76
CA LYS A 180 -37.85 11.40 -5.87
C LYS A 180 -37.73 12.89 -6.24
N ALA A 181 -36.58 13.31 -6.78
CA ALA A 181 -36.35 14.69 -7.19
C ALA A 181 -37.04 15.09 -8.53
N GLY A 182 -37.66 14.13 -9.24
CA GLY A 182 -38.35 14.37 -10.51
C GLY A 182 -39.87 14.42 -10.43
N ARG A 183 -40.45 14.55 -9.23
CA ARG A 183 -41.91 14.55 -9.01
C ARG A 183 -42.47 15.78 -8.29
N ASP A 184 -41.64 16.79 -8.06
CA ASP A 184 -42.09 18.14 -7.71
C ASP A 184 -42.10 19.02 -8.97
#